data_AF-A0A661Z1B1-F1
#
_entry.id   AF-A0A661Z1B1-F1
#
_cell.length_a   1.000
_cell.length_b   1.000
_cell.length_c   1.000
_cell.angle_alpha   90.00
_cell.angle_beta   90.00
_cell.angle_gamma   90.00
#
_symmetry.space_group_name_H-M   'P 1'
#
loop_
_entity.id
_entity.type
_entity.pdbx_description
1 polymer ?
#
loop_
_entity_poly.entity_id
_entity_poly.type
_entity_poly.pdbx_seq_one_letter_code
_entity_poly.pdbx_strand_id
1 'polypeptide(L)'
;MKQIVLIIMVVFAFSACKQNVKKDNLNKSEQTKSVDNNEDIYNNFGIIKIQDELAENIAYPADSADVFFISLRDIGKYHGKVCPGIATGYKMIKDVLDSLYPNSIPQRGQIQVISSKPSDLFDIAGYITGARSFFGRSEVSRGDLVIDTTLNPHQFMSFAMVFRRKDNNKAFKVIFHKAN
;
A
#
# COMPACT_ATOMS: atom_id res chain seq x y z
N MET A 1 4.34 -29.55 12.04
CA MET A 1 4.12 -28.91 10.74
C MET A 1 5.12 -27.79 10.56
N LYS A 2 6.04 -27.88 9.60
CA LYS A 2 7.06 -26.84 9.35
C LYS A 2 6.43 -25.73 8.50
N GLN A 3 6.32 -24.52 9.03
CA GLN A 3 5.89 -23.34 8.29
C GLN A 3 6.99 -22.93 7.32
N ILE A 4 6.67 -22.83 6.03
CA ILE A 4 7.55 -22.27 5.01
C ILE A 4 7.17 -20.79 4.87
N VAL A 5 8.05 -19.90 5.35
CA VAL A 5 7.94 -18.45 5.15
C VAL A 5 8.73 -18.10 3.90
N LEU A 6 8.03 -17.66 2.84
CA LEU A 6 8.66 -17.18 1.62
C LEU A 6 9.00 -15.69 1.79
N ILE A 7 10.29 -15.37 1.82
CA ILE A 7 10.81 -14.00 1.93
C ILE A 7 11.09 -13.50 0.51
N ILE A 8 10.36 -12.50 0.06
CA ILE A 8 10.63 -11.78 -1.19
C ILE A 8 11.34 -10.48 -0.82
N MET A 9 12.65 -10.38 -1.11
CA MET A 9 13.39 -9.11 -1.02
C MET A 9 13.33 -8.41 -2.38
N VAL A 10 12.74 -7.21 -2.42
CA VAL A 10 12.79 -6.33 -3.58
C VAL A 10 13.70 -5.16 -3.24
N VAL A 11 14.85 -5.06 -3.91
CA VAL A 11 15.83 -3.98 -3.76
C VAL A 11 15.70 -3.04 -4.96
N PHE A 12 15.37 -1.77 -4.71
CA PHE A 12 15.40 -0.72 -5.73
C PHE A 12 16.59 0.21 -5.45
N ALA A 13 17.51 0.32 -6.41
CA ALA A 13 18.62 1.27 -6.38
C ALA A 13 18.29 2.43 -7.33
N PHE A 14 18.24 3.66 -6.80
CA PHE A 14 18.17 4.88 -7.61
C PHE A 14 19.53 5.57 -7.58
N SER A 15 20.16 5.71 -8.74
CA SER A 15 21.39 6.46 -8.93
C SER A 15 21.06 7.96 -9.01
N ALA A 16 21.48 8.73 -8.01
CA ALA A 16 21.29 10.17 -7.99
C ALA A 16 22.18 10.85 -9.04
N CYS A 17 21.57 11.47 -10.05
CA CYS A 17 22.28 12.31 -11.01
C CYS A 17 22.46 13.72 -10.42
N LYS A 18 23.71 14.15 -10.27
CA LYS A 18 24.12 15.41 -9.65
C LYS A 18 24.07 16.52 -10.70
N GLN A 19 23.11 17.45 -10.62
CA GLN A 19 23.10 18.63 -11.50
C GLN A 19 23.76 19.83 -10.81
N ASN A 20 24.77 20.36 -11.50
CA ASN A 20 25.60 21.50 -11.11
C ASN A 20 25.01 22.74 -11.79
N VAL A 21 24.40 23.65 -11.03
CA VAL A 21 23.73 24.84 -11.59
C VAL A 21 24.68 26.03 -11.55
N LYS A 22 25.15 26.46 -12.72
CA LYS A 22 25.70 27.81 -12.95
C LYS A 22 24.53 28.78 -13.17
N LYS A 23 24.56 29.92 -12.47
CA LYS A 23 23.71 31.09 -12.73
C LYS A 23 24.28 31.86 -13.91
N ASP A 24 23.42 32.23 -14.87
CA ASP A 24 23.57 33.40 -15.73
C ASP A 24 22.20 33.84 -16.29
N ASN A 25 22.16 35.08 -16.77
CA ASN A 25 21.09 36.07 -16.62
C ASN A 25 19.92 36.08 -17.65
N LEU A 26 18.90 36.85 -17.25
CA LEU A 26 17.61 37.25 -17.85
C LEU A 26 17.47 37.47 -19.38
N ASN A 27 16.20 37.22 -19.79
CA ASN A 27 15.38 37.78 -20.87
C ASN A 27 15.50 37.19 -22.28
N LYS A 28 14.48 36.43 -22.73
CA LYS A 28 13.36 36.90 -23.58
C LYS A 28 12.37 35.75 -23.87
N SER A 29 11.08 36.08 -23.78
CA SER A 29 9.91 35.40 -24.39
C SER A 29 10.08 34.01 -25.00
N GLU A 30 9.53 32.99 -24.33
CA GLU A 30 8.76 31.92 -24.98
C GLU A 30 7.93 31.22 -23.90
N GLN A 31 6.61 31.41 -23.96
CA GLN A 31 5.66 30.57 -23.24
C GLN A 31 5.72 29.16 -23.84
N THR A 32 6.67 28.35 -23.41
CA THR A 32 6.50 26.90 -23.44
C THR A 32 5.71 26.54 -22.19
N LYS A 33 4.39 26.47 -22.33
CA LYS A 33 3.57 25.68 -21.41
C LYS A 33 4.13 24.26 -21.48
N SER A 34 4.96 23.87 -20.52
CA SER A 34 5.14 22.46 -20.20
C SER A 34 3.75 21.95 -19.83
N VAL A 35 3.13 21.18 -20.72
CA VAL A 35 1.97 20.38 -20.37
C VAL A 35 2.48 19.38 -19.35
N ASP A 36 2.29 19.71 -18.07
CA ASP A 36 2.71 18.87 -16.96
C ASP A 36 1.74 17.69 -16.91
N ASN A 37 2.16 16.56 -17.50
CA ASN A 37 1.39 15.32 -17.58
C ASN A 37 1.31 14.63 -16.21
N ASN A 38 0.96 15.35 -15.15
CA ASN A 38 0.81 14.84 -13.77
C ASN A 38 -0.19 13.67 -13.68
N GLU A 39 -1.06 13.50 -14.66
CA GLU A 39 -2.04 12.40 -14.73
C GLU A 39 -1.38 11.04 -15.06
N ASP A 40 -0.25 11.06 -15.78
CA ASP A 40 0.52 9.87 -16.19
C ASP A 40 1.13 9.14 -14.98
N ILE A 41 1.64 9.89 -13.99
CA ILE A 41 2.31 9.32 -12.82
C ILE A 41 1.39 8.39 -12.02
N TYR A 42 0.10 8.71 -11.90
CA TYR A 42 -0.85 7.89 -11.13
C TYR A 42 -1.22 6.59 -11.85
N ASN A 43 -1.29 6.62 -13.19
CA ASN A 43 -1.70 5.47 -13.98
C ASN A 43 -0.64 4.36 -13.98
N ASN A 44 0.64 4.74 -13.84
CA ASN A 44 1.77 3.80 -13.84
C ASN A 44 1.81 2.85 -12.63
N PHE A 45 1.06 3.12 -11.57
CA PHE A 45 1.00 2.26 -10.39
C PHE A 45 -0.10 1.19 -10.47
N GLY A 46 -0.95 1.24 -11.50
CA GLY A 46 -2.07 0.32 -11.68
C GLY A 46 -3.15 0.47 -10.61
N ILE A 47 -4.13 -0.44 -10.63
CA ILE A 47 -5.30 -0.44 -9.75
C ILE A 47 -5.30 -1.69 -8.88
N ILE A 48 -5.59 -1.53 -7.59
CA ILE A 48 -5.92 -2.66 -6.71
C ILE A 48 -7.42 -2.94 -6.84
N LYS A 49 -7.74 -4.16 -7.26
CA LYS A 49 -9.11 -4.70 -7.23
C LYS A 49 -9.28 -5.44 -5.92
N ILE A 50 -10.33 -5.14 -5.16
CA ILE A 50 -10.62 -5.81 -3.90
C ILE A 50 -12.13 -5.99 -3.72
N GLN A 51 -12.57 -7.15 -3.24
CA GLN A 51 -13.98 -7.42 -3.00
C GLN A 51 -14.34 -7.13 -1.54
N ASP A 52 -15.52 -6.57 -1.26
CA ASP A 52 -16.00 -6.29 0.11
C ASP A 52 -17.43 -6.83 0.33
N GLU A 53 -17.50 -8.07 0.81
CA GLU A 53 -18.75 -8.78 1.11
C GLU A 53 -19.60 -8.08 2.20
N LEU A 54 -18.99 -7.29 3.11
CA LEU A 54 -19.77 -6.55 4.11
C LEU A 54 -20.49 -5.34 3.48
N ALA A 55 -19.88 -4.73 2.46
CA ALA A 55 -20.53 -3.65 1.73
C ALA A 55 -21.76 -4.18 0.95
N GLU A 56 -21.62 -5.35 0.32
CA GLU A 56 -22.70 -6.09 -0.36
C GLU A 56 -23.90 -6.34 0.56
N ASN A 57 -23.65 -6.84 1.77
CA ASN A 57 -24.72 -7.29 2.66
C ASN A 57 -25.46 -6.17 3.43
N ILE A 58 -24.89 -4.97 3.54
CA ILE A 58 -25.39 -3.93 4.46
C ILE A 58 -25.68 -2.60 3.78
N ALA A 59 -24.85 -2.16 2.83
CA ALA A 59 -24.80 -0.74 2.43
C ALA A 59 -24.89 -0.48 0.93
N TYR A 60 -24.72 -1.49 0.08
CA TYR A 60 -24.68 -1.32 -1.38
C TYR A 60 -25.71 -2.23 -2.07
N PRO A 61 -26.50 -1.72 -3.03
CA PRO A 61 -27.49 -2.54 -3.74
C PRO A 61 -26.81 -3.66 -4.52
N ALA A 62 -27.38 -4.87 -4.44
CA ALA A 62 -26.87 -6.15 -4.96
C ALA A 62 -26.56 -6.22 -6.48
N ASP A 63 -26.85 -5.14 -7.23
CA ASP A 63 -26.72 -5.12 -8.70
C ASP A 63 -25.40 -4.49 -9.20
N SER A 64 -24.53 -4.01 -8.32
CA SER A 64 -23.21 -3.50 -8.71
C SER A 64 -22.12 -4.48 -8.32
N ALA A 65 -21.23 -4.80 -9.26
CA ALA A 65 -20.08 -5.66 -8.99
C ALA A 65 -19.31 -5.18 -7.75
N ASP A 66 -19.26 -6.02 -6.71
CA ASP A 66 -18.73 -5.77 -5.35
C ASP A 66 -17.21 -5.61 -5.28
N VAL A 67 -16.61 -5.19 -6.40
CA VAL A 67 -15.18 -5.01 -6.57
C VAL A 67 -14.88 -3.51 -6.51
N PHE A 68 -14.21 -3.12 -5.43
CA PHE A 68 -13.65 -1.81 -5.27
C PHE A 68 -12.37 -1.69 -6.09
N PHE A 69 -12.26 -0.57 -6.81
CA PHE A 69 -11.07 -0.19 -7.56
C PHE A 69 -10.37 0.92 -6.78
N ILE A 70 -9.27 0.58 -6.12
CA ILE A 70 -8.49 1.54 -5.34
C ILE A 70 -7.28 1.93 -6.17
N SER A 71 -7.21 3.20 -6.56
CA SER A 71 -6.07 3.77 -7.28
C SER A 71 -5.10 4.48 -6.31
N LEU A 72 -3.89 4.80 -6.79
CA LEU A 72 -2.96 5.65 -6.04
C LEU A 72 -3.58 7.03 -5.72
N ARG A 73 -4.46 7.54 -6.59
CA ARG A 73 -5.17 8.82 -6.36
C ARG A 73 -6.11 8.72 -5.15
N ASP A 74 -6.77 7.59 -4.96
CA ASP A 74 -7.66 7.39 -3.81
C ASP A 74 -6.86 7.28 -2.51
N ILE A 75 -5.67 6.67 -2.56
CA ILE A 75 -4.72 6.74 -1.45
C ILE A 75 -4.29 8.19 -1.17
N GLY A 76 -4.04 8.99 -2.21
CA GLY A 76 -3.77 10.41 -2.06
C GLY A 76 -4.89 11.18 -1.36
N LYS A 77 -6.16 10.88 -1.68
CA LYS A 77 -7.33 11.46 -1.00
C LYS A 77 -7.42 11.02 0.46
N TYR A 78 -7.15 9.74 0.74
CA TYR A 78 -7.21 9.18 2.10
C TYR A 78 -6.06 9.68 2.99
N HIS A 79 -4.82 9.64 2.49
CA HIS A 79 -3.62 10.04 3.23
C HIS A 79 -3.42 11.57 3.25
N GLY A 80 -4.04 12.30 2.31
CA GLY A 80 -3.93 13.75 2.17
C GLY A 80 -2.80 14.23 1.25
N LYS A 81 -1.91 13.33 0.81
CA LYS A 81 -0.87 13.59 -0.20
C LYS A 81 -0.36 12.28 -0.80
N VAL A 82 0.40 12.37 -1.89
CA VAL A 82 1.20 11.25 -2.40
C VAL A 82 2.66 11.68 -2.38
N CYS A 83 3.47 11.01 -1.57
CA CYS A 83 4.93 11.12 -1.58
C CYS A 83 5.55 9.82 -2.11
N PRO A 84 6.86 9.78 -2.45
CA PRO A 84 7.50 8.57 -2.98
C PRO A 84 7.32 7.33 -2.08
N GLY A 85 7.31 7.52 -0.75
CA GLY A 85 7.05 6.46 0.21
C GLY A 85 5.64 5.87 0.10
N ILE A 86 4.61 6.72 -0.08
CA ILE A 86 3.22 6.28 -0.25
C ILE A 86 3.05 5.53 -1.57
N ALA A 87 3.60 6.06 -2.66
CA ALA A 87 3.52 5.42 -3.97
C ALA A 87 4.19 4.03 -3.95
N THR A 88 5.37 3.94 -3.34
CA THR A 88 6.08 2.66 -3.15
C THR A 88 5.29 1.71 -2.26
N GLY A 89 4.72 2.21 -1.16
CA GLY A 89 3.90 1.43 -0.24
C GLY A 89 2.64 0.86 -0.90
N TYR A 90 1.94 1.68 -1.70
CA TYR A 90 0.80 1.24 -2.49
C TYR A 90 1.16 0.09 -3.44
N LYS A 91 2.27 0.23 -4.19
CA LYS A 91 2.75 -0.83 -5.09
C LYS A 91 3.12 -2.10 -4.34
N MET A 92 3.83 -1.97 -3.22
CA MET A 92 4.20 -3.10 -2.38
C MET A 92 2.97 -3.85 -1.86
N ILE A 93 1.96 -3.12 -1.36
CA ILE A 93 0.70 -3.72 -0.89
C ILE A 93 0.00 -4.44 -2.05
N LYS A 94 -0.06 -3.82 -3.23
CA LYS A 94 -0.59 -4.47 -4.43
C LYS A 94 0.10 -5.80 -4.73
N ASP A 95 1.44 -5.82 -4.73
CA ASP A 95 2.21 -7.04 -5.04
C ASP A 95 2.01 -8.14 -4.00
N VAL A 96 1.86 -7.77 -2.74
CA VAL A 96 1.53 -8.71 -1.66
C VAL A 96 0.13 -9.28 -1.84
N LEU A 97 -0.85 -8.46 -2.20
CA LEU A 97 -2.23 -8.92 -2.46
C LEU A 97 -2.29 -9.88 -3.65
N ASP A 98 -1.63 -9.55 -4.76
CA ASP A 98 -1.53 -10.42 -5.93
C ASP A 98 -0.86 -11.75 -5.55
N SER A 99 0.14 -11.73 -4.67
CA SER A 99 0.82 -12.93 -4.16
C SER A 99 -0.04 -13.76 -3.20
N LEU A 100 -0.88 -13.12 -2.38
CA LEU A 100 -1.82 -13.77 -1.46
C LEU A 100 -3.00 -14.40 -2.20
N TYR A 101 -3.43 -13.80 -3.31
CA TYR A 101 -4.58 -14.19 -4.10
C TYR A 101 -4.23 -14.33 -5.59
N PRO A 102 -3.36 -15.30 -5.97
CA PRO A 102 -2.85 -15.40 -7.35
C PRO A 102 -3.93 -15.72 -8.39
N ASN A 103 -5.04 -16.34 -7.96
CA ASN A 103 -6.10 -16.84 -8.85
C ASN A 103 -7.48 -16.26 -8.49
N SER A 104 -7.55 -15.21 -7.67
CA SER A 104 -8.82 -14.67 -7.16
C SER A 104 -8.66 -13.20 -6.77
N ILE A 105 -9.77 -12.48 -6.62
CA ILE A 105 -9.73 -11.11 -6.09
C ILE A 105 -9.52 -11.17 -4.57
N PRO A 106 -8.62 -10.35 -3.99
CA PRO A 106 -8.48 -10.25 -2.54
C PRO A 106 -9.79 -9.88 -1.85
N GLN A 107 -10.06 -10.51 -0.71
CA GLN A 107 -11.25 -10.24 0.10
C GLN A 107 -10.93 -9.24 1.22
N ARG A 108 -11.59 -8.09 1.19
CA ARG A 108 -11.50 -7.03 2.19
C ARG A 108 -12.04 -7.53 3.53
N GLY A 109 -11.33 -7.23 4.62
CA GLY A 109 -11.65 -7.74 5.96
C GLY A 109 -11.21 -9.19 6.23
N GLN A 110 -10.71 -9.92 5.22
CA GLN A 110 -10.17 -11.28 5.37
C GLN A 110 -8.64 -11.34 5.46
N ILE A 111 -8.00 -10.19 5.64
CA ILE A 111 -6.56 -10.04 5.72
C ILE A 111 -6.21 -9.37 7.04
N GLN A 112 -5.35 -10.03 7.82
CA GLN A 112 -4.69 -9.42 8.96
C GLN A 112 -3.41 -8.74 8.50
N VAL A 113 -3.17 -7.54 9.01
CA VAL A 113 -1.98 -6.71 8.80
C VAL A 113 -1.29 -6.49 10.13
N ILE A 114 -0.06 -6.95 10.26
CA ILE A 114 0.77 -6.77 11.45
C ILE A 114 1.98 -5.94 11.06
N SER A 115 2.27 -4.85 11.76
CA SER A 115 3.43 -4.00 11.48
C SER A 115 4.37 -3.94 12.68
N SER A 116 5.68 -3.80 12.42
CA SER A 116 6.68 -3.61 13.46
C SER A 116 6.57 -2.26 14.18
N LYS A 117 5.89 -1.28 13.56
CA LYS A 117 5.65 0.05 14.12
C LYS A 117 4.51 0.79 13.38
N PRO A 118 3.88 1.80 14.00
CA PRO A 118 3.00 2.72 13.28
C PRO A 118 3.74 3.43 12.13
N SER A 119 3.09 3.58 10.99
CA SER A 119 3.63 4.30 9.83
C SER A 119 2.53 4.64 8.84
N ASP A 120 2.78 5.58 7.91
CA ASP A 120 1.83 5.88 6.84
C ASP A 120 1.46 4.63 6.02
N LEU A 121 2.41 3.70 5.84
CA LEU A 121 2.18 2.45 5.11
C LEU A 121 1.26 1.49 5.87
N PHE A 122 1.30 1.53 7.21
CA PHE A 122 0.40 0.76 8.07
C PHE A 122 -1.05 1.27 7.93
N ASP A 123 -1.23 2.59 7.90
CA ASP A 123 -2.55 3.20 7.77
C ASP A 123 -3.18 2.91 6.40
N ILE A 124 -2.42 3.10 5.31
CA ILE A 124 -2.93 2.78 3.96
C ILE A 124 -3.15 1.28 3.78
N ALA A 125 -2.36 0.42 4.43
CA ALA A 125 -2.58 -1.02 4.42
C ALA A 125 -3.91 -1.38 5.09
N GLY A 126 -4.23 -0.76 6.23
CA GLY A 126 -5.53 -0.88 6.88
C GLY A 126 -6.68 -0.39 6.00
N TYR A 127 -6.52 0.76 5.33
CA TYR A 127 -7.53 1.30 4.41
C TYR A 127 -7.84 0.34 3.25
N ILE A 128 -6.79 -0.12 2.56
CA ILE A 128 -6.90 -1.01 1.39
C ILE A 128 -7.51 -2.35 1.80
N THR A 129 -6.93 -3.01 2.81
CA THR A 129 -7.31 -4.38 3.19
C THR A 129 -8.58 -4.45 4.03
N GLY A 130 -9.05 -3.32 4.56
CA GLY A 130 -10.13 -3.28 5.53
C GLY A 130 -9.72 -3.78 6.93
N ALA A 131 -8.45 -4.09 7.16
CA ALA A 131 -7.95 -4.42 8.48
C ALA A 131 -8.13 -3.24 9.44
N ARG A 132 -8.63 -3.51 10.65
CA ARG A 132 -8.88 -2.50 11.69
C ARG A 132 -8.32 -2.96 13.04
N SER A 133 -7.80 -2.01 13.81
CA SER A 133 -7.49 -2.22 15.23
C SER A 133 -8.78 -2.52 15.98
N PHE A 134 -8.71 -3.22 17.11
CA PHE A 134 -9.89 -3.54 17.91
C PHE A 134 -10.47 -2.28 18.56
N PHE A 135 -11.71 -1.91 18.21
CA PHE A 135 -12.46 -0.79 18.78
C PHE A 135 -13.73 -1.25 19.51
N GLY A 136 -13.79 -2.51 19.95
CA GLY A 136 -14.96 -3.05 20.65
C GLY A 136 -16.14 -3.45 19.77
N ARG A 137 -15.95 -3.59 18.44
CA ARG A 137 -16.99 -3.98 17.47
C ARG A 137 -16.52 -5.12 16.58
N SER A 138 -16.80 -6.35 17.00
CA SER A 138 -16.29 -7.58 16.35
C SER A 138 -16.72 -7.77 14.90
N GLU A 139 -17.81 -7.11 14.51
CA GLU A 139 -18.41 -7.18 13.19
C GLU A 139 -17.56 -6.46 12.14
N VAL A 140 -16.92 -5.35 12.54
CA VAL A 140 -16.14 -4.44 11.66
C VAL A 140 -14.65 -4.41 12.01
N SER A 141 -14.32 -4.78 13.25
CA SER A 141 -13.02 -4.56 13.87
C SER A 141 -12.67 -5.78 14.72
N ARG A 142 -11.93 -6.70 14.10
CA ARG A 142 -11.55 -8.00 14.70
C ARG A 142 -10.12 -8.00 15.26
N GLY A 143 -9.50 -6.83 15.44
CA GLY A 143 -8.09 -6.74 15.80
C GLY A 143 -7.18 -7.24 14.68
N ASP A 144 -7.58 -6.98 13.44
CA ASP A 144 -6.85 -7.42 12.24
C ASP A 144 -5.73 -6.45 11.84
N LEU A 145 -5.66 -5.26 12.44
CA LEU A 145 -4.58 -4.30 12.25
C LEU A 145 -3.80 -4.18 13.58
N VAL A 146 -2.57 -4.70 13.60
CA VAL A 146 -1.82 -4.95 14.85
C VAL A 146 -0.41 -4.38 14.76
N ILE A 147 0.07 -3.82 15.88
CA ILE A 147 1.48 -3.48 16.05
C ILE A 147 2.15 -4.58 16.87
N ASP A 148 3.21 -5.16 16.33
CA ASP A 148 4.07 -6.14 16.99
C ASP A 148 5.52 -5.71 16.86
N THR A 149 6.06 -5.11 17.92
CA THR A 149 7.42 -4.56 17.95
C THR A 149 8.50 -5.64 17.83
N THR A 150 8.17 -6.92 18.04
CA THR A 150 9.11 -8.04 17.86
C THR A 150 9.45 -8.29 16.39
N LEU A 151 8.65 -7.76 15.45
CA LEU A 151 8.90 -7.85 14.02
C LEU A 151 9.96 -6.85 13.51
N ASN A 152 10.52 -6.02 14.37
CA ASN A 152 11.46 -4.97 13.98
C ASN A 152 12.66 -5.56 13.21
N PRO A 153 12.97 -5.08 12.00
CA PRO A 153 14.09 -5.61 11.20
C PRO A 153 15.48 -5.19 11.73
N HIS A 154 15.57 -4.44 12.82
CA HIS A 154 16.82 -3.94 13.42
C HIS A 154 17.73 -3.18 12.44
N GLN A 155 17.13 -2.61 11.39
CA GLN A 155 17.83 -1.80 10.39
C GLN A 155 17.29 -0.37 10.41
N PHE A 156 18.19 0.60 10.26
CA PHE A 156 17.85 2.01 10.27
C PHE A 156 16.77 2.33 9.22
N MET A 157 15.78 3.14 9.63
CA MET A 157 14.60 3.53 8.85
C MET A 157 13.86 2.42 8.12
N SER A 158 14.00 1.19 8.58
CA SER A 158 13.28 0.04 8.04
C SER A 158 12.09 -0.32 8.94
N PHE A 159 11.13 -1.03 8.38
CA PHE A 159 10.07 -1.68 9.16
C PHE A 159 9.55 -2.90 8.42
N ALA A 160 8.97 -3.83 9.18
CA ALA A 160 8.36 -5.01 8.63
C ALA A 160 6.84 -4.90 8.70
N MET A 161 6.17 -5.44 7.69
CA MET A 161 4.74 -5.74 7.74
C MET A 161 4.49 -7.18 7.33
N VAL A 162 3.51 -7.81 7.97
CA VAL A 162 3.01 -9.14 7.64
C VAL A 162 1.57 -9.01 7.21
N PHE A 163 1.27 -9.54 6.03
CA PHE A 163 -0.10 -9.68 5.52
C PHE A 163 -0.45 -11.15 5.58
N ARG A 164 -1.49 -11.50 6.34
CA ARG A 164 -1.91 -12.88 6.55
C ARG A 164 -3.37 -13.05 6.18
N ARG A 165 -3.66 -14.01 5.33
CA ARG A 165 -5.02 -14.46 5.05
C ARG A 165 -5.60 -15.19 6.26
N LYS A 166 -6.86 -14.87 6.61
CA LYS A 166 -7.55 -15.45 7.77
C LYS A 166 -8.10 -16.85 7.52
N ASP A 167 -8.43 -17.17 6.27
CA ASP A 167 -9.02 -18.44 5.87
C ASP A 167 -8.00 -19.59 5.81
N ASN A 168 -6.79 -19.32 5.31
CA ASN A 168 -5.77 -20.35 5.08
C ASN A 168 -4.42 -20.07 5.75
N ASN A 169 -4.31 -18.98 6.51
CA ASN A 169 -3.08 -18.54 7.19
C ASN A 169 -1.86 -18.28 6.28
N LYS A 170 -2.02 -18.28 4.94
CA LYS A 170 -0.96 -17.88 4.02
C LYS A 170 -0.55 -16.46 4.35
N ALA A 171 0.74 -16.22 4.49
CA ALA A 171 1.25 -14.93 4.88
C ALA A 171 2.50 -14.53 4.07
N PHE A 172 2.65 -13.23 3.85
CA PHE A 172 3.87 -12.63 3.32
C PHE A 172 4.38 -11.61 4.32
N LYS A 173 5.68 -11.69 4.62
CA LYS A 173 6.41 -10.66 5.34
C LYS A 173 7.11 -9.78 4.32
N VAL A 174 6.86 -8.48 4.38
CA VAL A 174 7.59 -7.46 3.62
C VAL A 174 8.45 -6.64 4.55
N ILE A 175 9.63 -6.28 4.10
CA ILE A 175 10.51 -5.33 4.78
C ILE A 175 10.62 -4.12 3.88
N PHE A 176 10.17 -2.98 4.39
CA PHE A 176 10.31 -1.71 3.72
C PHE A 176 11.57 -1.01 4.19
N HIS A 177 12.45 -0.66 3.25
CA HIS A 177 13.61 0.17 3.49
C HIS A 177 13.31 1.57 2.96
N LYS A 178 13.21 2.56 3.85
CA LYS A 178 13.12 3.94 3.39
C LYS A 178 14.48 4.33 2.83
N ALA A 179 14.55 4.63 1.53
CA ALA A 179 15.76 5.11 0.90
C ALA A 179 16.27 6.38 1.63
N ASN A 180 17.59 6.45 1.83
CA ASN A 180 18.28 7.63 2.31
C ASN A 180 18.33 8.71 1.24
#